data_AF-A0A661QY47-F1
#
_entry.id   AF-A0A661QY47-F1
#
_cell.length_a   1.000
_cell.length_b   1.000
_cell.length_c   1.000
_cell.angle_alpha   90.00
_cell.angle_beta   90.00
_cell.angle_gamma   90.00
#
_symmetry.space_group_name_H-M   'P 1'
#
loop_
_entity.id
_entity.type
_entity.pdbx_description
1 polymer ?
#
loop_
_entity_poly.entity_id
_entity_poly.type
_entity_poly.pdbx_seq_one_letter_code
_entity_poly.pdbx_strand_id
1 'polypeptide(L)' 'MGQTKKTGEDFEYRQEDGEPTAWFSDIEEKMELSHEGSPAYKKIFYVLISMGLLYLIIVFLFVH' A
#
# COMPACT_ATOMS: atom_id res chain seq x y z
N MET A 1 -14.20 24.65 9.74
CA MET A 1 -14.44 23.78 8.57
C MET A 1 -13.86 24.46 7.34
N GLY A 2 -12.70 24.00 6.84
CA GLY A 2 -11.94 24.69 5.78
C GLY A 2 -12.66 24.74 4.42
N GLN A 3 -12.24 25.66 3.56
CA GLN A 3 -12.85 25.93 2.26
C GLN A 3 -11.93 25.49 1.11
N THR A 4 -12.48 24.76 0.15
CA THR A 4 -11.79 24.46 -1.11
C THR A 4 -12.07 25.56 -2.13
N LYS A 5 -11.01 26.12 -2.71
CA LYS A 5 -11.12 27.13 -3.77
C LYS A 5 -10.38 26.63 -5.01
N LYS A 6 -11.05 26.69 -6.16
CA LYS A 6 -10.44 26.35 -7.45
C LYS A 6 -9.62 27.55 -7.94
N THR A 7 -8.33 27.37 -8.16
CA THR A 7 -7.42 28.40 -8.65
C THR A 7 -6.71 27.87 -9.90
N GLY A 8 -7.25 28.18 -11.08
CA GLY A 8 -6.71 27.69 -12.35
C GLY A 8 -7.03 26.22 -12.59
N GLU A 9 -5.98 25.40 -12.81
CA GLU A 9 -6.08 23.94 -12.97
C GLU A 9 -6.04 23.19 -11.62
N ASP A 10 -5.57 23.84 -10.55
CA ASP A 10 -5.39 23.23 -9.24
C ASP A 10 -6.52 23.58 -8.25
N PHE A 11 -6.73 22.70 -7.28
CA PHE A 11 -7.61 22.91 -6.14
C PHE A 11 -6.79 23.21 -4.88
N GLU A 12 -7.06 24.36 -4.26
CA GLU A 12 -6.38 24.81 -3.06
C GLU A 12 -7.31 24.63 -1.85
N TYR A 13 -6.86 23.90 -0.84
CA TYR A 13 -7.57 23.79 0.44
C TYR A 13 -7.02 24.81 1.43
N ARG A 14 -7.89 25.69 1.93
CA ARG A 14 -7.56 26.69 2.95
C ARG A 14 -8.27 26.42 4.26
N GLN A 15 -7.55 26.54 5.35
CA GLN A 15 -8.11 26.48 6.70
C GLN A 15 -8.81 27.81 7.06
N GLU A 16 -9.52 27.85 8.20
CA GLU A 16 -10.32 29.01 8.61
C GLU A 16 -9.47 30.27 8.89
N ASP A 17 -8.17 30.10 9.11
CA ASP A 17 -7.17 31.16 9.23
C ASP A 17 -6.76 31.78 7.87
N GLY A 18 -7.24 31.20 6.76
CA GLY A 18 -6.97 31.66 5.41
C GLY A 18 -5.65 31.14 4.81
N GLU A 19 -4.89 30.35 5.56
CA GLU A 19 -3.61 29.80 5.13
C GLU A 19 -3.83 28.54 4.23
N PRO A 20 -3.08 28.42 3.12
CA PRO A 20 -3.14 27.24 2.27
C PRO A 20 -2.48 26.04 2.94
N THR A 21 -3.20 24.92 3.06
CA THR A 21 -2.68 23.70 3.70
C THR A 21 -2.37 22.60 2.69
N ALA A 22 -3.08 22.55 1.57
CA ALA A 22 -2.88 21.51 0.56
C ALA A 22 -3.22 22.02 -0.84
N TRP A 23 -2.42 21.59 -1.81
CA TRP A 23 -2.61 21.84 -3.24
C TRP A 23 -2.87 20.49 -3.90
N PHE A 24 -3.99 20.39 -4.62
CA PHE A 24 -4.38 19.19 -5.35
C PHE A 24 -4.38 19.54 -6.84
N SER A 25 -3.37 19.07 -7.57
CA SER A 25 -3.25 19.29 -9.02
C SER A 25 -4.08 18.30 -9.84
N ASP A 26 -4.57 17.23 -9.21
CA ASP A 26 -5.46 16.27 -9.84
C ASP A 26 -6.34 15.61 -8.78
N ILE A 27 -7.65 15.71 -8.94
CA ILE A 27 -8.64 15.11 -8.02
C ILE A 27 -8.69 13.57 -8.17
N GLU A 28 -7.94 13.01 -9.12
CA GLU A 28 -7.94 11.59 -9.45
C GLU A 28 -6.57 10.94 -9.24
N GLU A 29 -5.88 11.26 -8.15
CA GLU A 29 -4.91 10.34 -7.57
C GLU A 29 -5.68 9.13 -7.02
N LYS A 30 -6.10 8.23 -7.92
CA LYS A 30 -6.42 6.85 -7.55
C LYS A 30 -5.20 6.32 -6.85
N MET A 31 -5.25 6.26 -5.53
CA MET A 31 -4.41 5.36 -4.76
C MET A 31 -4.79 3.94 -5.17
N GLU A 32 -4.30 3.51 -6.34
CA GLU A 32 -4.32 2.12 -6.73
C GLU A 32 -3.41 1.44 -5.71
N LEU A 33 -4.04 0.76 -4.74
CA LEU A 33 -3.39 -0.30 -4.01
C LEU A 33 -2.94 -1.32 -5.05
N SER A 34 -1.75 -1.10 -5.60
CA SER A 34 -1.04 -2.05 -6.43
C SER A 34 -0.65 -3.21 -5.53
N HIS A 35 -1.63 -4.08 -5.29
CA HIS A 35 -1.44 -5.42 -4.76
C HIS A 35 -1.04 -6.37 -5.90
N GLU A 36 -0.33 -5.89 -6.92
CA GLU A 36 0.54 -6.80 -7.66
C GLU A 36 1.68 -7.18 -6.72
N GLY A 37 1.47 -8.28 -5.98
CA GLY A 37 2.50 -8.89 -5.16
C GLY A 37 3.74 -9.06 -6.01
N SER A 38 4.77 -8.25 -5.71
CA SER A 38 5.94 -8.15 -6.57
C SER A 38 6.46 -9.57 -6.86
N PRO A 39 6.68 -9.93 -8.14
CA PRO A 39 6.97 -11.31 -8.54
C PRO A 39 8.20 -11.87 -7.83
N ALA A 40 9.12 -11.01 -7.38
CA ALA A 40 10.25 -11.38 -6.55
C ALA A 40 9.83 -11.98 -5.20
N TYR A 41 8.87 -11.38 -4.51
CA TYR A 41 8.41 -11.83 -3.19
C TYR A 41 7.59 -13.11 -3.26
N LYS A 42 6.86 -13.32 -4.36
CA LYS A 42 6.09 -14.56 -4.57
C LYS A 42 6.98 -15.79 -4.56
N LYS A 43 8.18 -15.71 -5.14
CA LYS A 43 9.16 -16.81 -5.13
C LYS A 43 9.68 -17.08 -3.71
N ILE A 44 10.03 -16.03 -2.98
CA ILE A 44 10.55 -16.13 -1.60
C ILE A 44 9.49 -16.75 -0.69
N PHE A 45 8.24 -16.32 -0.83
CA PHE A 45 7.11 -16.85 -0.08
C PHE A 45 6.92 -18.36 -0.29
N TYR A 46 6.96 -18.83 -1.54
CA TYR A 46 6.84 -20.27 -1.79
C TYR A 46 8.02 -21.07 -1.24
N VAL A 47 9.25 -20.56 -1.32
CA VAL A 47 10.41 -21.22 -0.71
C VAL A 47 10.23 -21.36 0.80
N LEU A 48 9.80 -20.30 1.48
CA LEU A 48 9.55 -20.32 2.93
C LEU A 48 8.47 -21.34 3.31
N ILE A 49 7.36 -21.37 2.57
CA ILE A 49 6.29 -22.35 2.79
C ILE A 49 6.80 -23.77 2.59
N SER A 50 7.53 -24.04 1.50
CA SER A 50 8.09 -25.36 1.23
C SER A 50 9.04 -25.82 2.32
N MET A 51 9.89 -24.93 2.85
CA MET A 51 10.78 -25.25 3.97
C MET A 51 10.00 -25.59 5.24
N GLY A 52 8.95 -24.82 5.56
CA GLY A 52 8.08 -25.09 6.72
C GLY A 52 7.38 -26.43 6.62
N LEU A 53 6.81 -26.74 5.45
CA LEU A 53 6.19 -28.04 5.18
C LEU A 53 7.18 -29.20 5.31
N LEU A 54 8.39 -29.05 4.75
CA LEU A 54 9.42 -30.07 4.80
C LEU A 54 9.87 -30.35 6.24
N TYR A 55 10.02 -29.30 7.04
CA TYR A 55 10.31 -29.43 8.48
C TYR A 55 9.22 -30.23 9.20
N LEU A 56 7.96 -29.90 8.97
CA LEU A 56 6.83 -30.61 9.59
C LEU A 56 6.78 -32.09 9.19
N ILE A 57 7.06 -32.41 7.92
CA ILE A 57 7.14 -33.80 7.44
C ILE A 57 8.26 -34.56 8.16
N ILE A 58 9.44 -33.95 8.30
CA ILE A 58 10.57 -34.57 9.00
C ILE A 58 10.21 -34.84 10.47
N VAL A 59 9.63 -33.85 11.16
CA VAL A 59 9.19 -34.02 12.55
C VAL A 59 8.17 -35.15 12.66
N PHE A 60 7.19 -35.20 11.76
CA PHE A 60 6.15 -36.23 11.78
C PHE A 60 6.70 -37.65 11.52
N LEU A 61 7.70 -37.79 10.65
CA LEU A 61 8.26 -39.10 10.26
C LEU A 61 9.38 -39.61 11.18
N PHE A 62 10.14 -38.71 11.80
CA PHE A 62 11.36 -39.08 12.53
C PHE A 62 11.33 -38.77 14.03
N VAL A 63 10.41 -37.91 14.47
CA VAL A 63 10.31 -37.49 15.88
C VAL A 63 9.06 -38.08 16.56
N HIS A 64 8.15 -38.67 15.77
CA HIS A 64 7.08 -39.52 16.28
C HIS A 64 7.52 -40.99 16.36
#